data_AF-I8W6Y4-F1
#
_entry.id   AF-I8W6Y4-F1
#
_cell.length_a   1.000
_cell.length_b   1.000
_cell.length_c   1.000
_cell.angle_alpha   90.00
_cell.angle_beta   90.00
_cell.angle_gamma   90.00
#
_symmetry.space_group_name_H-M   'P 1'
#
loop_
_entity.id
_entity.type
_entity.pdbx_description
1 polymer ?
#
loop_
_entity_poly.entity_id
_entity_poly.type
_entity_poly.pdbx_seq_one_letter_code
_entity_poly.pdbx_strand_id
1 'polypeptide(L)' 'MRKLILLLGLVLQVIIVNAQSVSGSLVDEKGNPVSFANVVLLSSKDSSFVAGTISKNMANISE' A
#
# COMPACT_ATOMS: atom_id res chain seq x y z
N MET A 1 21.24 -14.68 -30.29
CA MET A 1 21.26 -14.88 -28.82
C MET A 1 21.67 -13.62 -28.05
N ARG A 2 22.90 -13.10 -28.21
CA ARG A 2 23.41 -11.95 -27.44
C ARG A 2 22.59 -10.65 -27.60
N LYS A 3 22.07 -10.35 -28.79
CA LYS A 3 21.17 -9.19 -29.02
C LYS A 3 19.81 -9.33 -28.33
N LEU A 4 19.29 -10.54 -28.20
CA LEU A 4 18.01 -10.81 -27.54
C LEU A 4 18.13 -10.64 -26.02
N ILE A 5 19.26 -11.07 -25.45
CA ILE A 5 19.58 -10.87 -24.03
C ILE A 5 19.72 -9.38 -23.70
N LEU A 6 20.38 -8.61 -24.57
CA LEU A 6 20.50 -7.16 -24.40
C LEU A 6 19.14 -6.44 -24.52
N LEU A 7 18.30 -6.86 -25.46
CA LEU A 7 16.94 -6.33 -25.62
C LEU A 7 16.08 -6.63 -24.39
N LEU A 8 16.14 -7.86 -23.86
CA LEU A 8 15.40 -8.27 -22.67
C LEU A 8 15.84 -7.49 -21.42
N GLY A 9 17.16 -7.28 -21.25
CA GLY A 9 17.70 -6.45 -20.17
C GLY A 9 17.22 -5.00 -20.22
N LEU A 10 17.09 -4.42 -21.43
CA LEU A 10 16.56 -3.07 -21.62
C LEU A 10 15.06 -2.99 -21.24
N VAL A 11 14.25 -3.99 -21.62
CA VAL A 11 12.81 -4.03 -21.33
C VAL A 11 12.54 -4.16 -19.82
N LEU A 12 13.35 -4.95 -19.10
CA LEU A 12 13.21 -5.15 -17.66
C LEU A 12 13.46 -3.87 -16.84
N GLN A 13 14.25 -2.92 -17.34
CA GLN A 13 14.51 -1.65 -16.63
C GLN A 13 13.31 -0.70 -16.61
N VAL A 14 12.31 -0.94 -17.47
CA VAL A 14 11.11 -0.08 -17.59
C VAL A 14 10.01 -0.50 -16.61
N ILE A 15 10.15 -1.66 -15.97
CA ILE A 15 9.14 -2.19 -15.06
C ILE A 15 9.30 -1.54 -13.69
N ILE A 16 8.60 -0.42 -13.47
CA ILE A 16 8.46 0.17 -12.14
C ILE A 16 7.36 -0.62 -11.41
N VAL A 17 7.76 -1.51 -10.51
CA VAL A 17 6.83 -2.23 -9.63
C VAL A 17 6.62 -1.40 -8.37
N ASN A 18 5.42 -0.88 -8.16
CA ASN A 18 5.02 -0.31 -6.87
C ASN A 18 4.17 -1.35 -6.12
N ALA A 19 4.82 -2.16 -5.28
CA ALA A 19 4.19 -3.22 -4.49
C ALA A 19 4.32 -2.94 -2.98
N GLN A 20 4.10 -1.69 -2.59
CA GLN A 20 4.14 -1.29 -1.18
C GLN A 20 2.82 -1.68 -0.53
N SER A 21 2.88 -2.52 0.52
CA SER A 21 1.72 -2.80 1.36
C SER A 21 1.86 -2.01 2.66
N VAL A 22 0.76 -1.40 3.08
CA VAL A 22 0.69 -0.64 4.33
C VAL A 22 -0.19 -1.42 5.30
N SER A 23 0.32 -1.70 6.49
CA SER A 23 -0.43 -2.43 7.51
C SER A 23 -0.23 -1.84 8.90
N GLY A 24 -1.21 -2.02 9.78
CA GLY A 24 -1.19 -1.45 11.13
C GLY A 24 -2.38 -1.85 11.99
N SER A 25 -2.44 -1.31 13.21
CA SER A 25 -3.56 -1.47 14.14
C SER A 25 -4.10 -0.10 14.53
N LEU A 26 -5.42 0.07 14.48
CA LEU A 26 -6.10 1.31 14.88
C LEU A 26 -6.48 1.23 16.36
N VAL A 27 -5.98 2.13 17.19
CA VAL A 27 -6.32 2.18 18.62
C VAL A 27 -6.83 3.57 19.02
N ASP A 28 -7.69 3.61 20.03
CA ASP A 28 -8.16 4.86 20.65
C ASP A 28 -7.11 5.46 21.62
N GLU A 29 -7.42 6.60 22.22
CA GLU A 29 -6.56 7.29 23.20
C GLU A 29 -6.25 6.46 24.46
N LYS A 30 -7.06 5.44 24.76
CA LYS A 30 -6.90 4.53 25.90
C LYS A 30 -6.19 3.23 25.51
N GLY A 31 -5.83 3.07 24.23
CA GLY A 31 -5.19 1.88 23.68
C GLY A 31 -6.15 0.75 23.29
N ASN A 32 -7.47 0.98 23.26
CA ASN A 32 -8.42 -0.03 22.83
C ASN A 32 -8.48 -0.10 21.30
N PRO A 33 -8.58 -1.30 20.70
CA PRO A 33 -8.70 -1.45 19.25
C PRO A 33 -10.02 -0.85 18.74
N VAL A 34 -9.93 -0.07 17.66
CA VAL A 34 -11.08 0.53 16.98
C VAL A 34 -11.44 -0.29 15.75
N SER A 35 -12.48 -1.11 15.88
CA SER A 35 -12.99 -1.98 14.81
C SER A 35 -13.96 -1.25 13.88
N PHE A 36 -14.02 -1.68 12.62
CA PHE A 36 -14.94 -1.21 11.59
C PHE A 36 -14.84 0.29 11.27
N ALA A 37 -13.67 0.89 11.49
CA ALA A 37 -13.39 2.27 11.09
C ALA A 37 -13.02 2.32 9.60
N ASN A 38 -13.51 3.34 8.91
CA ASN A 38 -13.08 3.66 7.56
C ASN A 38 -11.70 4.29 7.60
N VAL A 39 -10.77 3.72 6.83
CA VAL A 39 -9.38 4.18 6.71
C VAL A 39 -9.12 4.53 5.25
N VAL A 40 -8.53 5.69 5.02
CA VAL A 40 -8.24 6.18 3.68
C VAL A 40 -6.74 6.47 3.59
N LEU A 41 -6.08 5.86 2.61
CA LEU A 41 -4.71 6.22 2.26
C LEU A 41 -4.74 7.43 1.31
N LEU A 42 -3.99 8.46 1.70
CA LEU A 42 -3.81 9.66 0.91
C LEU A 42 -2.34 9.83 0.52
N SER A 43 -2.10 10.42 -0.64
CA SER A 43 -0.79 10.88 -1.06
C SER A 43 -0.29 11.95 -0.10
N SER A 44 0.93 11.78 0.42
CA SER A 44 1.52 12.77 1.33
C SER A 44 1.77 14.13 0.68
N LYS A 45 1.92 14.17 -0.64
CA LYS A 45 2.27 15.39 -1.39
C LYS A 45 1.09 16.34 -1.55
N ASP A 46 -0.09 15.80 -1.83
CA ASP A 46 -1.26 16.57 -2.26
C ASP A 46 -2.58 16.09 -1.62
N SER A 47 -2.50 15.11 -0.71
CA SER A 47 -3.67 14.48 -0.07
C SER A 47 -4.66 13.88 -1.05
N SER A 48 -4.23 13.56 -2.28
CA SER A 48 -5.06 12.84 -3.24
C SER A 48 -5.37 11.42 -2.75
N PHE A 49 -6.57 10.93 -3.06
CA PHE A 49 -7.00 9.58 -2.70
C PHE A 49 -6.15 8.53 -3.41
N VAL A 50 -5.61 7.57 -2.64
CA VAL A 50 -4.85 6.43 -3.17
C VAL A 50 -5.67 5.15 -3.04
N ALA A 51 -6.14 4.84 -1.82
CA ALA A 51 -6.99 3.69 -1.55
C ALA A 51 -7.80 3.87 -0.26
N GLY A 52 -8.71 2.95 0.01
CA GLY A 52 -9.46 2.90 1.26
C GLY A 52 -9.72 1.46 1.71
N THR A 53 -9.79 1.26 3.01
CA THR A 53 -10.07 -0.03 3.65
C THR A 53 -10.87 0.17 4.93
N ILE A 54 -11.38 -0.91 5.52
CA ILE A 54 -12.14 -0.90 6.77
C ILE A 54 -11.37 -1.71 7.79
N SER A 55 -11.15 -1.16 8.99
CA SER A 55 -10.46 -1.89 10.05
C SER A 55 -11.26 -3.12 10.46
N LYS A 56 -10.57 -4.27 10.63
CA LYS A 56 -11.22 -5.56 10.94
C LYS A 56 -11.67 -5.62 12.40
N ASN A 57 -12.24 -6.75 12.81
CA ASN A 57 -12.75 -7.00 14.18
C ASN A 57 -11.70 -6.83 15.31
N MET A 58 -10.41 -6.74 14.98
CA MET A 58 -9.29 -6.45 15.91
C MET A 58 -8.53 -5.18 15.50
N ALA A 59 -9.18 -4.27 14.78
CA ALA A 59 -8.62 -3.02 14.28
C ALA A 59 -7.41 -3.14 13.32
N ASN A 60 -7.09 -4.35 12.84
CA ASN A 60 -6.06 -4.55 11.82
C ASN A 60 -6.46 -3.87 10.50
N ILE A 61 -5.50 -3.15 9.93
CA ILE A 61 -5.56 -2.49 8.62
C ILE A 61 -4.50 -3.15 7.73
N SER A 62 -4.89 -3.45 6.49
CA SER A 62 -3.99 -3.86 5.41
C SER A 62 -4.50 -3.24 4.13
N GLU A 63 -3.61 -2.59 3.40
CA GLU A 63 -3.78 -2.11 2.04
C GLU A 63 -2.79 -2.82 1.10
#